data_AF-A0A938TWR6-F1
#
_entry.id   AF-A0A938TWR6-F1
#
_cell.length_a   1.000
_cell.length_b   1.000
_cell.length_c   1.000
_cell.angle_alpha   90.00
_cell.angle_beta   90.00
_cell.angle_gamma   90.00
#
_symmetry.space_group_name_H-M   'P 1'
#
loop_
_entity.id
_entity.type
_entity.pdbx_description
1 polymer ?
#
loop_
_entity_poly.entity_id
_entity_poly.type
_entity_poly.pdbx_seq_one_letter_code
_entity_poly.pdbx_strand_id
1 'polypeptide(L)'
;MEEIADVAAIFDLGRLPEGESPVEKLLSEFEAHESKEEKSIEYYRKALQQMPNPLTRFLMQLIVSDEEKHRAVIHAMVATLKGSLTWTKPAGSLEGTSDLAGMDGKLREVTEEFIQLEKEGIREYKNLSKESSGYYHGLFKILLDSMVRDSEKHVELLEYLKENLKGP
;
A
#
# COMPACT_ATOMS: atom_id res chain seq x y z
N MET A 1 -32.55 56.76 -6.69
CA MET A 1 -31.70 56.25 -5.61
C MET A 1 -32.05 54.78 -5.46
N GLU A 2 -31.38 53.94 -6.24
CA GLU A 2 -31.74 52.54 -6.39
C GLU A 2 -30.45 51.78 -6.70
N GLU A 3 -29.66 51.45 -5.68
CA GLU A 3 -28.48 50.60 -5.86
C GLU A 3 -27.88 50.09 -4.53
N ILE A 4 -28.64 49.42 -3.67
CA ILE A 4 -28.03 48.63 -2.57
C ILE A 4 -28.86 47.38 -2.22
N ALA A 5 -29.46 46.72 -3.21
CA ALA A 5 -30.24 45.49 -2.97
C ALA A 5 -29.58 44.22 -3.52
N ASP A 6 -28.38 44.28 -4.11
CA ASP A 6 -27.87 43.16 -4.92
C ASP A 6 -26.43 42.71 -4.60
N VAL A 7 -25.90 43.07 -3.44
CA VAL A 7 -24.57 42.57 -3.01
C VAL A 7 -24.69 41.27 -2.20
N ALA A 8 -25.80 41.10 -1.47
CA ALA A 8 -26.05 39.89 -0.69
C ALA A 8 -26.44 38.68 -1.56
N ALA A 9 -27.16 38.91 -2.67
CA ALA A 9 -27.57 37.85 -3.60
C ALA A 9 -26.38 37.29 -4.43
N ILE A 10 -25.36 38.12 -4.71
CA ILE A 10 -24.14 37.70 -5.40
C ILE A 10 -23.26 36.81 -4.49
N PHE A 11 -23.30 37.01 -3.16
CA PHE A 11 -22.57 36.16 -2.21
C PHE A 11 -23.25 34.81 -1.92
N ASP A 12 -24.56 34.69 -2.18
CA ASP A 12 -25.32 33.45 -1.94
C ASP A 12 -25.34 32.50 -3.16
N LEU A 13 -24.92 32.97 -4.33
CA LEU A 13 -24.80 32.18 -5.57
C LEU A 13 -23.53 31.32 -5.66
N GLY A 14 -22.64 31.41 -4.65
CA GLY A 14 -21.41 30.62 -4.57
C GLY A 14 -21.54 29.29 -3.82
N ARG A 15 -22.65 29.04 -3.10
CA ARG A 15 -22.90 27.75 -2.44
C ARG A 15 -23.68 26.82 -3.36
N LEU A 16 -23.00 26.34 -4.40
CA LEU A 16 -23.31 25.02 -4.91
C LEU A 16 -23.10 24.01 -3.75
N PRO A 17 -23.88 22.93 -3.64
CA PRO A 17 -23.49 21.84 -2.75
C PRO A 17 -22.18 21.32 -3.33
N GLU A 18 -21.05 21.70 -2.74
CA GLU A 18 -19.74 21.19 -3.10
C GLU A 18 -19.80 19.68 -2.90
N GLY A 19 -20.04 18.96 -4.00
CA GLY A 19 -19.76 17.54 -4.03
C GLY A 19 -18.28 17.38 -3.77
N GLU A 20 -17.93 16.49 -2.83
CA GLU A 20 -16.55 16.19 -2.46
C GLU A 20 -15.67 16.08 -3.72
N SER A 21 -14.52 16.76 -3.71
CA SER A 21 -13.52 16.62 -4.76
C SER A 21 -13.16 15.15 -4.95
N PRO A 22 -12.83 14.68 -6.18
CA PRO A 22 -12.39 13.31 -6.39
C PRO A 22 -11.26 12.86 -5.45
N VAL A 23 -10.38 13.79 -5.05
CA VAL A 23 -9.29 13.54 -4.10
C VAL A 23 -9.80 13.38 -2.66
N GLU A 24 -10.78 14.19 -2.26
CA GLU A 24 -11.42 14.10 -0.93
C GLU A 24 -12.23 12.81 -0.80
N LYS A 25 -12.93 12.42 -1.86
CA LYS A 25 -13.65 11.14 -1.92
C LYS A 25 -12.68 9.95 -1.82
N LEU A 26 -11.59 9.96 -2.59
CA LEU A 26 -10.57 8.90 -2.52
C LEU A 26 -9.92 8.82 -1.13
N LEU A 27 -9.64 9.98 -0.53
CA LEU A 27 -9.11 10.04 0.83
C LEU A 27 -10.09 9.43 1.83
N SER A 28 -11.37 9.78 1.75
CA SER A 28 -12.43 9.21 2.60
C SER A 28 -12.53 7.69 2.44
N GLU A 29 -12.44 7.18 1.22
CA GLU A 29 -12.45 5.74 0.95
C GLU A 29 -11.25 5.02 1.58
N PHE A 30 -10.05 5.60 1.51
CA PHE A 30 -8.86 5.05 2.16
C PHE A 30 -8.93 5.09 3.69
N GLU A 31 -9.40 6.20 4.28
CA GLU A 31 -9.59 6.30 5.73
C GLU A 31 -10.62 5.28 6.24
N ALA A 32 -11.72 5.12 5.50
CA ALA A 32 -12.74 4.14 5.81
C ALA A 32 -12.20 2.70 5.70
N HIS A 33 -11.27 2.45 4.77
CA HIS A 33 -10.60 1.16 4.63
C HIS A 33 -9.64 0.90 5.80
N GLU A 34 -8.77 1.86 6.14
CA GLU A 34 -7.81 1.76 7.25
C GLU A 34 -8.52 1.43 8.58
N SER A 35 -9.66 2.08 8.85
CA SER A 35 -10.46 1.81 10.06
C SER A 35 -11.08 0.40 10.08
N LYS A 36 -11.43 -0.15 8.92
CA LYS A 36 -11.96 -1.52 8.81
C LYS A 36 -10.85 -2.56 8.99
N GLU A 37 -9.65 -2.29 8.47
CA GLU A 37 -8.49 -3.17 8.66
C GLU A 37 -8.09 -3.26 10.14
N GLU A 38 -8.07 -2.14 10.87
CA GLU A 38 -7.73 -2.13 12.30
C GLU A 38 -8.63 -3.07 13.11
N LYS A 39 -9.94 -3.01 12.88
CA LYS A 39 -10.93 -3.90 13.52
C LYS A 39 -10.71 -5.36 13.14
N SER A 40 -10.34 -5.62 11.88
CA SER A 40 -10.10 -6.97 11.37
C SER A 40 -8.84 -7.58 11.98
N ILE A 41 -7.76 -6.81 12.10
CA ILE A 41 -6.52 -7.23 12.77
C ILE A 41 -6.77 -7.55 14.24
N GLU A 42 -7.52 -6.69 14.96
CA GLU A 42 -7.87 -6.95 16.36
C GLU A 42 -8.66 -8.25 16.50
N TYR A 43 -9.62 -8.49 15.61
CA TYR A 43 -10.40 -9.72 15.58
C TYR A 43 -9.52 -10.95 15.34
N TYR A 44 -8.62 -10.91 14.35
CA TYR A 44 -7.68 -12.01 14.09
C TYR A 44 -6.75 -12.28 15.28
N ARG A 45 -6.23 -11.25 15.94
CA ARG A 45 -5.38 -11.38 17.13
C ARG A 45 -6.13 -12.02 18.31
N LYS A 46 -7.39 -11.66 18.54
CA LYS A 46 -8.23 -12.30 19.56
C LYS A 46 -8.49 -13.77 19.25
N ALA A 47 -8.78 -14.10 17.99
CA ALA A 47 -8.99 -15.47 17.55
C ALA A 47 -7.72 -16.33 17.75
N LEU A 48 -6.54 -15.78 17.41
CA LEU A 48 -5.24 -16.44 17.57
C LEU A 48 -4.95 -16.91 19.01
N GLN A 49 -5.35 -16.14 20.01
CA GLN A 49 -5.14 -16.47 21.43
C GLN A 49 -5.86 -17.76 21.86
N GLN A 50 -6.93 -18.13 21.15
CA GLN A 50 -7.79 -19.25 21.52
C GLN A 50 -7.50 -20.52 20.69
N MET A 51 -6.61 -20.45 19.71
CA MET A 51 -6.34 -21.56 18.80
C MET A 51 -5.27 -22.50 19.37
N PRO A 52 -5.57 -23.79 19.63
CA PRO A 52 -4.58 -24.73 20.18
C PRO A 52 -3.69 -25.37 19.10
N ASN A 53 -4.15 -25.45 17.85
CA ASN A 53 -3.44 -26.11 16.76
C ASN A 53 -2.26 -25.25 16.25
N PRO A 54 -1.01 -25.73 16.30
CA PRO A 54 0.16 -24.93 15.88
C PRO A 54 0.15 -24.53 14.41
N LEU A 55 -0.32 -25.41 13.51
CA LEU A 55 -0.39 -25.12 12.08
C LEU A 55 -1.41 -24.00 11.80
N THR A 56 -2.61 -24.10 12.36
CA THR A 56 -3.64 -23.06 12.21
C THR A 56 -3.13 -21.73 12.76
N ARG A 57 -2.47 -21.75 13.92
CA ARG A 57 -1.88 -20.55 14.52
C ARG A 57 -0.83 -19.92 13.60
N PHE A 58 0.05 -20.73 13.02
CA PHE A 58 1.06 -20.25 12.08
C PHE A 58 0.45 -19.57 10.86
N LEU A 59 -0.55 -20.20 10.22
CA LEU A 59 -1.21 -19.63 9.04
C LEU A 59 -1.94 -18.32 9.36
N MET A 60 -2.63 -18.27 10.50
CA MET A 60 -3.30 -17.05 10.95
C MET A 60 -2.31 -15.93 11.29
N GLN A 61 -1.12 -16.27 11.82
CA GLN A 61 -0.05 -15.28 12.06
C GLN A 61 0.51 -14.71 10.76
N LEU A 62 0.66 -15.53 9.71
CA LEU A 62 1.05 -15.03 8.39
C LEU A 62 0.05 -14.01 7.86
N ILE A 63 -1.25 -14.35 7.90
CA ILE A 63 -2.32 -13.44 7.47
C ILE A 63 -2.26 -12.12 8.24
N VAL A 64 -2.21 -12.17 9.58
CA VAL A 64 -2.13 -10.96 10.41
C VAL A 64 -0.91 -10.10 10.05
N SER A 65 0.22 -10.74 9.77
CA SER A 65 1.45 -10.03 9.42
C SER A 65 1.30 -9.30 8.07
N ASP A 66 0.56 -9.87 7.13
CA ASP A 66 0.29 -9.24 5.84
C ASP A 66 -0.73 -8.10 5.96
N GLU A 67 -1.79 -8.27 6.76
CA GLU A 67 -2.74 -7.17 7.03
C GLU A 67 -2.06 -5.98 7.73
N GLU A 68 -1.10 -6.23 8.63
CA GLU A 68 -0.33 -5.15 9.27
C GLU A 68 0.53 -4.38 8.26
N LYS A 69 1.11 -5.07 7.26
CA LYS A 69 1.84 -4.43 6.16
C LYS A 69 0.89 -3.62 5.27
N HIS A 70 -0.26 -4.17 4.88
CA HIS A 70 -1.24 -3.47 4.06
C HIS A 70 -1.71 -2.19 4.73
N ARG A 71 -2.01 -2.24 6.03
CA ARG A 71 -2.38 -1.07 6.82
C ARG A 71 -1.30 0.01 6.79
N ALA A 72 -0.03 -0.37 6.93
CA ALA A 72 1.07 0.59 6.87
C ALA A 72 1.17 1.27 5.49
N VAL A 73 0.94 0.53 4.41
CA VAL A 73 0.91 1.07 3.03
C VAL A 73 -0.25 2.06 2.87
N ILE A 74 -1.47 1.69 3.26
CA ILE A 74 -2.65 2.55 3.15
C ILE A 74 -2.50 3.80 4.02
N HIS A 75 -1.98 3.65 5.24
CA HIS A 75 -1.69 4.78 6.13
C HIS A 75 -0.74 5.79 5.46
N ALA A 76 0.32 5.31 4.80
CA ALA A 76 1.25 6.17 4.09
C ALA A 76 0.58 6.90 2.92
N MET A 77 -0.30 6.22 2.18
CA MET A 77 -1.09 6.84 1.10
C MET A 77 -2.05 7.92 1.63
N VAL A 78 -2.77 7.65 2.72
CA VAL A 78 -3.66 8.60 3.41
C VAL A 78 -2.86 9.82 3.90
N ALA A 79 -1.74 9.61 4.58
CA ALA A 79 -0.88 10.68 5.06
C ALA A 79 -0.39 11.57 3.92
N THR A 80 0.01 10.97 2.79
CA THR A 80 0.47 11.72 1.60
C THR A 80 -0.63 12.58 0.99
N LEU A 81 -1.84 12.02 0.83
CA LEU A 81 -2.99 12.76 0.28
C LEU A 81 -3.43 13.89 1.22
N LYS A 82 -3.47 13.63 2.54
CA LYS A 82 -3.77 14.66 3.55
C LYS A 82 -2.74 15.78 3.53
N GLY A 83 -1.46 15.45 3.48
CA GLY A 83 -0.37 16.43 3.40
C GLY A 83 -0.55 17.35 2.20
N SER A 84 -0.83 16.75 1.04
CA SER A 84 -1.08 17.49 -0.22
C SER A 84 -2.30 18.43 -0.14
N LEU A 85 -3.41 17.99 0.47
CA LEU A 85 -4.62 18.81 0.64
C LEU A 85 -4.45 19.94 1.67
N THR A 86 -3.68 19.69 2.73
CA THR A 86 -3.52 20.63 3.85
C THR A 86 -2.25 21.47 3.76
N TRP A 87 -1.42 21.25 2.73
CA TRP A 87 -0.09 21.84 2.59
C TRP A 87 0.81 21.56 3.80
N THR A 88 0.67 20.39 4.42
CA THR A 88 1.45 19.93 5.56
C THR A 88 2.25 18.67 5.22
N LYS A 89 3.18 18.27 6.10
CA LYS A 89 3.98 17.05 5.96
C LYS A 89 3.76 16.10 7.13
N PRO A 90 2.65 15.36 7.16
CA PRO A 90 2.39 14.42 8.24
C PRO A 90 3.44 13.30 8.26
N ALA A 91 3.78 12.84 9.47
CA ALA A 91 4.70 11.71 9.64
C ALA A 91 4.15 10.47 8.93
N GLY A 92 5.02 9.73 8.24
CA GLY A 92 4.63 8.55 7.47
C GLY A 92 4.09 8.80 6.06
N SER A 93 4.04 10.06 5.60
CA SER A 93 3.79 10.37 4.19
C SER A 93 4.93 9.90 3.29
N LEU A 94 4.62 9.64 2.01
CA LEU A 94 5.54 9.21 0.96
C LEU A 94 6.27 10.39 0.29
N GLU A 95 6.29 11.56 0.93
CA GLU A 95 6.98 12.74 0.42
C GLU A 95 8.51 12.54 0.53
N GLY A 96 9.16 12.46 -0.64
CA GLY A 96 10.59 12.15 -0.78
C GLY A 96 10.98 11.76 -2.22
N THR A 97 9.99 11.53 -3.09
CA THR A 97 10.19 11.27 -4.52
C THR A 97 10.87 12.43 -5.27
N SER A 98 10.76 13.67 -4.78
CA SER A 98 11.42 14.84 -5.38
C SER A 98 12.95 14.82 -5.27
N ASP A 99 13.52 14.06 -4.32
CA ASP A 99 14.98 13.91 -4.15
C ASP A 99 15.55 12.70 -4.94
N LEU A 100 14.70 11.86 -5.55
CA LEU A 100 15.15 10.70 -6.34
C LEU A 100 15.91 11.11 -7.60
N ALA A 101 15.59 12.28 -8.18
CA ALA A 101 16.23 12.79 -9.39
C ALA A 101 17.71 13.18 -9.20
N GLY A 102 18.18 13.28 -7.95
CA GLY A 102 19.59 13.55 -7.62
C GLY A 102 20.38 12.32 -7.18
N MET A 103 19.78 11.13 -7.18
CA MET A 103 20.42 9.92 -6.67
C MET A 103 21.28 9.22 -7.74
N ASP A 104 22.52 8.95 -7.34
CA ASP A 104 23.66 8.46 -8.13
C ASP A 104 23.37 7.19 -8.96
N GLY A 105 24.06 7.03 -10.10
CA GLY A 105 23.97 5.86 -10.98
C GLY A 105 24.24 4.54 -10.28
N LYS A 106 25.00 4.56 -9.18
CA LYS A 106 25.22 3.42 -8.28
C LYS A 106 23.93 2.86 -7.67
N LEU A 107 22.97 3.70 -7.30
CA LEU A 107 21.69 3.23 -6.74
C LEU A 107 20.87 2.50 -7.81
N ARG A 108 20.95 2.95 -9.05
CA ARG A 108 20.30 2.31 -10.19
C ARG A 108 20.89 0.93 -10.47
N GLU A 109 22.22 0.80 -10.46
CA GLU A 109 22.90 -0.49 -10.61
C GLU A 109 22.46 -1.48 -9.51
N VAL A 110 22.48 -1.05 -8.25
CA VAL A 110 22.02 -1.88 -7.12
C VAL A 110 20.53 -2.26 -7.26
N THR A 111 19.69 -1.34 -7.75
CA THR A 111 18.27 -1.63 -7.98
C THR A 111 18.08 -2.71 -9.06
N GLU A 112 18.88 -2.67 -10.12
CA GLU A 112 18.86 -3.70 -11.17
C GLU A 112 19.30 -5.07 -10.62
N GLU A 113 20.33 -5.10 -9.77
CA GLU A 113 20.75 -6.32 -9.08
C GLU A 113 19.62 -6.91 -8.23
N PHE A 114 18.90 -6.09 -7.46
CA PHE A 114 17.73 -6.56 -6.69
C PHE A 114 16.60 -7.09 -7.57
N ILE A 115 16.31 -6.44 -8.71
CA ILE A 115 15.32 -6.93 -9.68
C ILE A 115 15.71 -8.31 -10.18
N GLN A 116 17.00 -8.53 -10.47
CA GLN A 116 17.48 -9.81 -10.95
C GLN A 116 17.39 -10.89 -9.87
N LEU A 117 17.75 -10.57 -8.63
CA LEU A 117 17.62 -11.47 -7.48
C LEU A 117 16.15 -11.90 -7.26
N GLU A 118 15.20 -10.98 -7.32
CA GLU A 118 13.78 -11.32 -7.18
C GLU A 118 13.29 -12.19 -8.35
N LYS A 119 13.73 -11.90 -9.59
CA LYS A 119 13.39 -12.71 -10.78
C LYS A 119 13.97 -14.13 -10.70
N GLU A 120 15.15 -14.29 -10.13
CA GLU A 120 15.75 -15.59 -9.85
C GLU A 120 14.98 -16.34 -8.76
N GLY A 121 14.70 -15.68 -7.63
CA GLY A 121 13.88 -16.22 -6.55
C GLY A 121 12.50 -16.71 -7.02
N ILE A 122 11.82 -15.95 -7.89
CA ILE A 122 10.55 -16.36 -8.51
C ILE A 122 10.69 -17.69 -9.26
N ARG A 123 11.78 -17.89 -10.01
CA ARG A 123 12.01 -19.14 -10.76
C ARG A 123 12.24 -20.30 -9.80
N GLU A 124 13.02 -20.09 -8.75
CA GLU A 124 13.29 -21.08 -7.71
C GLU A 124 12.01 -21.49 -6.99
N TYR A 125 11.22 -20.52 -6.51
CA TYR A 125 9.94 -20.80 -5.85
C TYR A 125 8.94 -21.50 -6.78
N LYS A 126 8.88 -21.13 -8.08
CA LYS A 126 8.03 -21.82 -9.06
C LYS A 126 8.45 -23.29 -9.25
N ASN A 127 9.74 -23.60 -9.19
CA ASN A 127 10.23 -24.97 -9.26
C ASN A 127 9.90 -25.74 -7.97
N LEU A 128 10.22 -25.17 -6.80
CA LEU A 128 9.89 -25.76 -5.50
C LEU A 128 8.38 -25.96 -5.33
N SER A 129 7.54 -25.08 -5.84
CA SER A 129 6.07 -25.20 -5.78
C SER A 129 5.56 -26.42 -6.55
N LYS A 130 6.18 -26.74 -7.70
CA LYS A 130 5.83 -27.94 -8.48
C LYS A 130 6.24 -29.21 -7.72
N GLU A 131 7.47 -29.24 -7.21
CA GLU A 131 8.02 -30.37 -6.48
C GLU A 131 7.30 -30.62 -5.14
N SER A 132 6.85 -29.56 -4.48
CA SER A 132 6.20 -29.63 -3.16
C SER A 132 4.69 -29.87 -3.21
N SER A 133 4.08 -29.96 -4.41
CA SER A 133 2.61 -30.03 -4.58
C SER A 133 1.93 -31.21 -3.87
N GLY A 134 2.63 -32.33 -3.70
CA GLY A 134 2.12 -33.53 -3.00
C GLY A 134 2.28 -33.50 -1.48
N TYR A 135 2.99 -32.52 -0.91
CA TYR A 135 3.33 -32.49 0.51
C TYR A 135 2.35 -31.66 1.33
N TYR A 136 2.16 -32.06 2.59
CA TYR A 136 1.33 -31.33 3.58
C TYR A 136 -0.04 -30.92 3.04
N HIS A 137 -0.70 -31.82 2.30
CA HIS A 137 -2.00 -31.60 1.68
C HIS A 137 -2.06 -30.34 0.79
N GLY A 138 -0.95 -30.03 0.10
CA GLY A 138 -0.85 -28.88 -0.80
C GLY A 138 -0.51 -27.55 -0.12
N LEU A 139 -0.34 -27.53 1.20
CA LEU A 139 -0.03 -26.31 1.93
C LEU A 139 1.28 -25.65 1.48
N PHE A 140 2.32 -26.45 1.25
CA PHE A 140 3.63 -25.93 0.85
C PHE A 140 3.56 -25.21 -0.50
N LYS A 141 2.78 -25.77 -1.43
CA LYS A 141 2.48 -25.10 -2.69
C LYS A 141 1.80 -23.74 -2.47
N ILE A 142 0.81 -23.65 -1.58
CA ILE A 142 0.13 -22.38 -1.28
C ILE A 142 1.11 -21.33 -0.74
N LEU A 143 2.00 -21.72 0.19
CA LEU A 143 2.99 -20.82 0.78
C LEU A 143 4.01 -20.33 -0.26
N LEU A 144 4.54 -21.24 -1.08
CA LEU A 144 5.49 -20.89 -2.14
C LEU A 144 4.84 -20.03 -3.23
N ASP A 145 3.61 -20.34 -3.63
CA ASP A 145 2.87 -19.52 -4.58
C ASP A 145 2.58 -18.12 -4.01
N SER A 146 2.47 -17.97 -2.68
CA SER A 146 2.36 -16.67 -2.02
C SER A 146 3.67 -15.88 -2.06
N MET A 147 4.80 -16.53 -1.78
CA MET A 147 6.13 -15.91 -1.89
C MET A 147 6.41 -15.45 -3.32
N VAL A 148 5.97 -16.20 -4.33
CA VAL A 148 6.05 -15.77 -5.73
C VAL A 148 5.31 -14.46 -5.97
N ARG A 149 4.08 -14.31 -5.46
CA ARG A 149 3.30 -13.07 -5.62
C ARG A 149 3.95 -11.89 -4.90
N ASP A 150 4.54 -12.13 -3.72
CA ASP A 150 5.28 -11.10 -3.01
C ASP A 150 6.53 -10.65 -3.77
N SER A 151 7.31 -11.59 -4.33
CA SER A 151 8.45 -11.25 -5.19
C SER A 151 8.03 -10.54 -6.48
N GLU A 152 6.90 -10.92 -7.08
CA GLU A 152 6.35 -10.21 -8.26
C GLU A 152 6.00 -8.74 -7.89
N LYS A 153 5.37 -8.51 -6.73
CA LYS A 153 5.15 -7.17 -6.17
C LYS A 153 6.47 -6.43 -5.93
N HIS A 154 7.50 -7.09 -5.40
CA HIS A 154 8.81 -6.45 -5.19
C HIS A 154 9.45 -6.00 -6.50
N VAL A 155 9.38 -6.83 -7.55
CA VAL A 155 9.86 -6.46 -8.89
C VAL A 155 9.15 -5.21 -9.41
N GLU A 156 7.82 -5.15 -9.30
CA GLU A 156 7.05 -3.97 -9.73
C GLU A 156 7.49 -2.68 -9.00
N LEU A 157 7.70 -2.76 -7.68
CA LEU A 157 8.15 -1.62 -6.87
C LEU A 157 9.59 -1.20 -7.21
N LEU A 158 10.48 -2.16 -7.43
CA LEU A 158 11.87 -1.88 -7.82
C LEU A 158 11.96 -1.32 -9.25
N GLU A 159 11.11 -1.80 -10.17
CA GLU A 159 11.00 -1.24 -11.52
C GLU A 159 10.47 0.21 -11.47
N TYR A 160 9.46 0.48 -10.64
CA TYR A 160 9.01 1.86 -10.38
C TYR A 160 10.15 2.73 -9.85
N LEU A 161 10.91 2.25 -8.86
CA LEU A 161 12.07 2.99 -8.33
C LEU A 161 13.10 3.28 -9.42
N LYS A 162 13.47 2.28 -10.22
CA LYS A 162 14.43 2.40 -11.31
C LYS A 162 14.01 3.45 -12.35
N GLU A 163 12.74 3.48 -12.73
CA GLU A 163 12.22 4.46 -13.69
C GLU A 163 12.26 5.89 -13.12
N ASN A 164 11.97 6.07 -11.83
CA ASN A 164 12.00 7.37 -11.17
C ASN A 164 13.43 7.86 -10.83
N LEU A 165 14.45 6.99 -10.92
CA LEU A 165 15.87 7.37 -10.84
C LEU A 165 16.45 7.89 -12.16
N LYS A 166 15.70 7.85 -13.28
CA LYS A 166 16.24 8.27 -14.59
C LYS A 166 16.49 9.78 -14.71
N GLY A 167 16.04 10.59 -13.76
CA GLY A 167 16.00 12.05 -13.92
C GLY A 167 15.07 12.48 -15.08
N PRO A 168 14.62 13.75 -15.13
CA PRO A 168 13.92 14.29 -16.30
C PRO A 168 14.81 14.36 -17.54
#